data_AF-A0A957KM21-F1
#
_entry.id   AF-A0A957KM21-F1
#
_cell.length_a   1.000
_cell.length_b   1.000
_cell.length_c   1.000
_cell.angle_alpha   90.00
_cell.angle_beta   90.00
_cell.angle_gamma   90.00
#
_symmetry.space_group_name_H-M   'P 1'
#
loop_
_entity.id
_entity.type
_entity.pdbx_description
1 polymer ?
#
loop_
_entity_poly.entity_id
_entity_poly.type
_entity_poly.pdbx_seq_one_letter_code
_entity_poly.pdbx_strand_id
1 'polypeptide(L)'
;MTLIEERKQNHQLAAYGGPGWKQRERSLAEEMGQVWGRGGQNSEYARLRHVVLHRPGDELGDTSDPNELQMLAEIDMALAQAQH
;
A
#
# COMPACT_ATOMS: atom_id res chain seq x y z
N MET A 1 -20.99 -9.74 -18.73
CA MET A 1 -20.48 -10.50 -17.57
C MET A 1 -20.62 -9.58 -16.37
N THR A 2 -21.54 -9.89 -15.46
CA THR A 2 -21.98 -8.98 -14.38
C THR A 2 -20.93 -8.84 -13.29
N LEU A 3 -20.70 -7.60 -12.82
CA LEU A 3 -19.77 -7.13 -11.76
C LEU A 3 -19.81 -7.89 -10.41
N ILE A 4 -20.67 -8.90 -10.27
CA ILE A 4 -20.87 -9.71 -9.06
C ILE A 4 -19.92 -10.92 -9.04
N GLU A 5 -19.50 -11.44 -10.20
CA GLU A 5 -18.60 -12.61 -10.27
C GLU A 5 -17.13 -12.25 -10.03
N GLU A 6 -16.72 -11.02 -10.38
CA GLU A 6 -15.33 -10.53 -10.29
C GLU A 6 -14.88 -10.29 -8.84
N ARG A 7 -15.81 -9.94 -7.94
CA ARG A 7 -15.53 -9.66 -6.52
C ARG A 7 -15.14 -10.88 -5.69
N LYS A 8 -15.36 -12.10 -6.19
CA LYS A 8 -15.18 -13.35 -5.41
C LYS A 8 -13.73 -13.85 -5.28
N GLN A 9 -12.74 -13.21 -5.91
CA GLN A 9 -11.36 -13.73 -5.92
C GLN A 9 -10.31 -12.88 -5.19
N ASN A 10 -10.65 -11.69 -4.66
CA ASN A 10 -9.67 -10.78 -4.05
C ASN A 10 -8.75 -11.43 -2.99
N HIS A 11 -9.25 -12.37 -2.16
CA HIS A 11 -8.43 -13.12 -1.20
C HIS A 11 -7.28 -13.96 -1.80
N GLN A 12 -7.23 -14.16 -3.11
CA GLN A 12 -6.13 -14.84 -3.81
C GLN A 12 -5.04 -13.86 -4.26
N LEU A 13 -5.29 -12.56 -4.21
CA LEU A 13 -4.28 -11.54 -4.53
C LEU A 13 -3.34 -11.36 -3.34
N ALA A 14 -2.05 -11.18 -3.62
CA ALA A 14 -1.03 -10.89 -2.62
C ALA A 14 -1.44 -9.69 -1.74
N ALA A 15 -2.01 -8.64 -2.34
CA ALA A 15 -2.53 -7.45 -1.64
C ALA A 15 -3.48 -7.74 -0.46
N TYR A 16 -4.15 -8.90 -0.47
CA TYR A 16 -5.11 -9.33 0.54
C TYR A 16 -4.68 -10.61 1.29
N GLY A 17 -3.39 -10.97 1.25
CA GLY A 17 -2.87 -12.15 1.95
C GLY A 17 -2.89 -13.44 1.13
N GLY A 18 -3.15 -13.36 -0.18
CA GLY A 18 -3.05 -14.49 -1.10
C GLY A 18 -1.60 -14.88 -1.43
N PRO A 19 -1.40 -15.87 -2.32
CA PRO A 19 -0.07 -16.26 -2.78
C PRO A 19 0.78 -15.07 -3.26
N GLY A 20 2.03 -15.03 -2.79
CA GLY A 20 2.94 -13.91 -3.05
C GLY A 20 2.88 -12.81 -2.00
N TRP A 21 1.96 -12.86 -1.03
CA TRP A 21 1.93 -11.91 0.08
C TRP A 21 3.22 -11.89 0.89
N LYS A 22 3.69 -10.69 1.25
CA LYS A 22 4.89 -10.48 2.07
C LYS A 22 4.53 -9.81 3.39
N GLN A 23 4.88 -10.49 4.49
CA GLN A 23 4.64 -9.97 5.83
C GLN A 23 5.61 -8.82 6.18
N ARG A 24 5.14 -7.85 6.98
CA ARG A 24 6.04 -6.91 7.65
C ARG A 24 6.83 -7.62 8.74
N GLU A 25 8.16 -7.52 8.68
CA GLU A 25 9.06 -8.21 9.61
C GLU A 25 9.12 -7.56 11.00
N ARG A 26 8.88 -6.25 11.07
CA ARG A 26 8.86 -5.47 12.33
C ARG A 26 7.50 -4.85 12.56
N SER A 27 7.13 -4.73 13.83
CA SER A 27 5.98 -3.95 14.23
C SER A 27 6.22 -2.46 13.98
N LEU A 28 5.13 -1.69 13.82
CA LEU A 28 5.23 -0.24 13.70
C LEU A 28 5.96 0.37 14.91
N ALA A 29 5.71 -0.13 16.12
CA ALA A 29 6.35 0.36 17.35
C ALA A 29 7.88 0.20 17.33
N GLU A 30 8.38 -0.92 16.79
CA GLU A 30 9.82 -1.17 16.65
C GLU A 30 10.48 -0.27 15.59
N GLU A 31 9.72 0.23 14.63
CA GLU A 31 10.22 1.10 13.56
C GLU A 31 10.19 2.61 13.93
N MET A 32 9.42 3.00 14.95
CA MET A 32 9.26 4.40 15.36
C MET A 32 10.56 5.01 15.91
N GLY A 33 10.94 6.17 15.38
CA GLY A 33 12.18 6.85 15.73
C GLY A 33 13.44 6.30 15.05
N GLN A 34 13.31 5.25 14.23
CA GLN A 34 14.39 4.70 13.42
C GLN A 34 14.08 4.85 11.93
N VAL A 35 13.07 4.10 11.45
CA VAL A 35 12.58 4.18 10.07
C VAL A 35 11.62 5.37 9.95
N TRP A 36 10.73 5.50 10.92
CA TRP A 36 9.77 6.60 10.99
C TRP A 36 10.25 7.69 11.94
N GLY A 37 9.75 8.92 11.75
CA GLY A 37 9.92 9.97 12.73
C GLY A 37 9.32 9.59 14.10
N ARG A 38 9.78 10.23 15.18
CA ARG A 38 9.16 10.06 16.50
C ARG A 38 7.72 10.60 16.46
N GLY A 39 6.75 9.84 16.94
CA GLY A 39 5.35 10.23 16.85
C GLY A 39 4.37 9.18 17.35
N GLY A 40 3.10 9.38 17.02
CA GLY A 40 2.00 8.48 17.36
C GLY A 40 0.65 9.09 17.02
N GLN A 41 -0.34 8.23 16.80
CA GLN A 41 -1.74 8.59 16.59
C GLN A 41 -2.57 7.79 17.61
N ASN A 42 -3.58 8.42 18.18
CA ASN A 42 -4.50 7.79 19.13
C ASN A 42 -5.99 7.99 18.79
N SER A 43 -6.28 8.56 17.60
CA SER A 43 -7.63 8.80 17.11
C SER A 43 -7.61 9.03 15.61
N GLU A 44 -8.57 8.45 14.89
CA GLU A 44 -8.70 8.59 13.43
C GLU A 44 -9.49 9.84 12.98
N TYR A 45 -10.07 10.60 13.93
CA TYR A 45 -10.95 11.74 13.64
C TYR A 45 -10.47 13.10 14.17
N ALA A 46 -9.57 13.13 15.17
CA ALA A 46 -9.10 14.40 15.72
C ALA A 46 -8.20 15.12 14.70
N ARG A 47 -7.95 16.41 14.94
CA ARG A 47 -7.12 17.24 14.06
C ARG A 47 -5.73 16.63 13.87
N LEU A 48 -5.38 16.33 12.62
CA LEU A 48 -4.08 15.86 12.20
C LEU A 48 -3.01 16.97 12.40
N ARG A 49 -1.89 16.63 13.03
CA ARG A 49 -0.80 17.57 13.32
C ARG A 49 0.38 17.44 12.35
N HIS A 50 0.76 16.21 12.05
CA HIS A 50 1.85 15.88 11.14
C HIS A 50 1.46 14.63 10.34
N VAL A 51 1.85 14.59 9.07
CA VAL A 51 1.64 13.46 8.17
C VAL A 51 2.91 13.24 7.37
N VAL A 52 3.24 11.98 7.11
CA VAL A 52 4.29 11.57 6.19
C VAL A 52 3.62 11.06 4.94
N LEU A 53 4.02 11.58 3.79
CA LEU A 53 3.55 11.16 2.47
C LEU A 53 4.78 10.77 1.64
N HIS A 54 4.62 9.81 0.72
CA HIS A 54 5.64 9.39 -0.22
C HIS A 54 5.05 9.42 -1.63
N ARG A 55 5.62 10.25 -2.49
CA ARG A 55 5.18 10.38 -3.88
C ARG A 55 5.59 9.11 -4.64
N PRO A 56 4.68 8.48 -5.41
CA PRO A 56 5.02 7.31 -6.22
C PRO A 56 6.23 7.58 -7.13
N GLY A 57 7.26 6.73 -7.02
CA GLY A 57 8.49 6.82 -7.80
C GLY A 57 8.75 5.58 -8.64
N ASP A 58 10.00 5.42 -9.07
CA ASP A 58 10.45 4.34 -9.96
C ASP A 58 10.22 2.94 -9.36
N GLU A 59 10.05 2.84 -8.02
CA GLU A 59 9.77 1.59 -7.33
C GLU A 59 8.51 0.85 -7.83
N LEU A 60 7.62 1.55 -8.54
CA LEU A 60 6.40 0.99 -9.11
C LEU A 60 6.53 0.67 -10.61
N GLY A 61 7.63 1.06 -11.27
CA GLY A 61 7.87 0.83 -12.70
C GLY A 61 8.69 -0.42 -13.03
N ASP A 62 9.26 -1.07 -12.02
CA ASP A 62 10.25 -2.15 -12.19
C ASP A 62 9.66 -3.53 -12.52
N THR A 63 8.34 -3.70 -12.45
CA THR A 63 7.67 -4.96 -12.83
C THR A 63 6.31 -4.69 -13.46
N SER A 64 5.93 -5.54 -14.42
CA SER A 64 4.59 -5.55 -15.03
C SER A 64 3.63 -6.50 -14.31
N ASP A 65 4.04 -7.19 -13.24
CA ASP A 65 3.16 -8.02 -12.43
C ASP A 65 2.77 -7.30 -11.12
N PRO A 66 1.52 -6.79 -11.02
CA PRO A 66 1.04 -6.11 -9.81
C PRO A 66 1.08 -7.00 -8.57
N ASN A 67 0.96 -8.32 -8.72
CA ASN A 67 0.90 -9.23 -7.59
C ASN A 67 2.25 -9.31 -6.86
N GLU A 68 3.37 -9.17 -7.57
CA GLU A 68 4.72 -9.10 -6.97
C GLU A 68 4.91 -7.87 -6.07
N LEU A 69 4.22 -6.78 -6.43
CA LEU A 69 4.22 -5.50 -5.70
C LEU A 69 3.13 -5.39 -4.63
N GLN A 70 2.39 -6.46 -4.34
CA GLN A 70 1.23 -6.42 -3.43
C GLN A 70 0.10 -5.49 -3.92
N MET A 71 -0.09 -5.37 -5.24
CA MET A 71 -1.08 -4.52 -5.87
C MET A 71 -2.20 -5.32 -6.56
N LEU A 72 -3.31 -4.64 -6.84
CA LEU A 72 -4.50 -5.25 -7.47
C LEU A 72 -4.42 -5.26 -9.00
N ALA A 73 -3.76 -4.26 -9.56
CA ALA A 73 -3.66 -4.00 -10.98
C ALA A 73 -2.45 -3.10 -11.26
N GLU A 74 -2.07 -3.01 -12.53
CA GLU A 74 -1.05 -2.06 -12.99
C GLU A 74 -1.48 -0.62 -12.68
N ILE A 75 -0.50 0.23 -12.38
CA ILE A 75 -0.73 1.64 -12.07
C ILE A 75 -0.28 2.52 -13.24
N ASP A 76 -1.09 3.50 -13.61
CA ASP A 76 -0.64 4.60 -14.48
C ASP A 76 0.22 5.54 -13.64
N MET A 77 1.54 5.43 -13.80
CA MET A 77 2.51 6.19 -13.01
C MET A 77 2.36 7.70 -13.18
N ALA A 78 2.12 8.17 -14.40
CA ALA A 78 1.99 9.60 -14.66
C ALA A 78 0.73 10.16 -13.97
N LEU A 79 -0.38 9.41 -14.05
CA LEU A 79 -1.62 9.79 -13.39
C LEU A 79 -1.49 9.74 -11.86
N ALA A 80 -0.91 8.67 -11.30
CA ALA A 80 -0.72 8.51 -9.86
C ALA A 80 0.12 9.64 -9.27
N GLN A 81 1.19 10.04 -9.96
CA GLN A 81 2.04 11.16 -9.58
C GLN A 81 1.35 12.53 -9.69
N ALA A 82 0.42 12.69 -10.63
CA ALA A 82 -0.35 13.93 -10.78
C ALA A 82 -1.46 14.06 -9.71
N GLN A 83 -1.99 12.94 -9.22
CA GLN A 83 -3.09 12.91 -8.24
C GLN A 83 -2.61 12.88 -6.78
N HIS A 84 -1.37 12.48 -6.53
CA HIS A 84 -0.72 12.59 -5.22
C HIS A 84 -0.36 14.04 -4.88
#